data_AF-A0A840WV68-F1
#
_entry.id   AF-A0A840WV68-F1
#
_cell.length_a   1.000
_cell.length_b   1.000
_cell.length_c   1.000
_cell.angle_alpha   90.00
_cell.angle_beta   90.00
_cell.angle_gamma   90.00
#
_symmetry.space_group_name_H-M   'P 1'
#
loop_
_entity.id
_entity.type
_entity.pdbx_description
1 polymer ?
#
loop_
_entity_poly.entity_id
_entity_poly.type
_entity_poly.pdbx_seq_one_letter_code
_entity_poly.pdbx_strand_id
1 'polypeptide(L)'
;MTGHPPGSDGFPGRPGEPPFPGRPDQPPHNPPPHGGFLPPRQPYARQPFPRNPRGCPPPDLQPRPRRRAPLLGAIGSAALLLVSAGVVVWSLSGANGPYTALPECGPLVSEEILGVVPTPVNPSVSGEFVDVEELRHLDERDIEERELLGYLQCKAIGRDYREVLRFSIYLHEAHGQDREAAGELNKYLVGEMEERRQDWADGEMRDTVPDRNGRGWRETSTGDGGMVGFYEDGTEDFGRDTQAILNFVTDNLTVWGYYSLYDPYEESDVLDYMELLSEQLYGQITREAEPA
;
A
#
# COMPACT_ATOMS: atom_id res chain seq x y z
N MET A 1 -20.53 -59.15 0.40
CA MET A 1 -21.24 -57.85 0.41
C MET A 1 -20.24 -56.77 -0.02
N THR A 2 -20.40 -56.32 -1.27
CA THR A 2 -20.18 -54.95 -1.81
C THR A 2 -18.79 -54.32 -1.60
N GLY A 3 -17.90 -54.13 -2.58
CA GLY A 3 -18.05 -54.09 -4.04
C GLY A 3 -18.21 -52.64 -4.54
N HIS A 4 -17.11 -51.99 -4.89
CA HIS A 4 -17.08 -50.80 -5.76
C HIS A 4 -16.49 -51.19 -7.12
N PRO A 5 -17.11 -50.73 -8.22
CA PRO A 5 -16.35 -50.30 -9.39
C PRO A 5 -16.82 -48.93 -9.93
N PRO A 6 -16.08 -48.33 -10.88
CA PRO A 6 -15.92 -46.88 -11.05
C PRO A 6 -16.69 -46.29 -12.26
N GLY A 7 -16.74 -44.95 -12.33
CA GLY A 7 -17.03 -44.15 -13.53
C GLY A 7 -17.20 -42.68 -13.13
N SER A 8 -16.38 -41.70 -13.56
CA SER A 8 -16.14 -41.16 -14.91
C SER A 8 -17.39 -40.60 -15.60
N ASP A 9 -17.31 -39.30 -15.89
CA ASP A 9 -17.97 -38.55 -16.95
C ASP A 9 -19.46 -38.16 -16.83
N GLY A 10 -19.67 -36.85 -16.95
CA GLY A 10 -20.66 -36.32 -17.88
C GLY A 10 -21.97 -35.83 -17.27
N PHE A 11 -22.19 -34.53 -17.41
CA PHE A 11 -23.53 -34.01 -17.66
C PHE A 11 -24.17 -34.78 -18.82
N PRO A 12 -25.45 -35.16 -18.70
CA PRO A 12 -26.39 -34.72 -19.73
C PRO A 12 -27.69 -34.20 -19.11
N GLY A 13 -28.16 -33.07 -19.64
CA GLY A 13 -29.52 -32.60 -19.42
C GLY A 13 -30.55 -33.68 -19.76
N ARG A 14 -31.67 -33.68 -19.04
CA ARG A 14 -32.74 -34.65 -19.22
C ARG A 14 -33.40 -34.49 -20.60
N PRO A 15 -33.57 -35.58 -21.38
CA PRO A 15 -34.35 -35.53 -22.61
C PRO A 15 -35.85 -35.48 -22.25
N GLY A 16 -36.56 -34.43 -22.69
CA GLY A 16 -38.02 -34.43 -22.73
C GLY A 16 -38.77 -33.28 -22.05
N GLU A 17 -38.09 -32.25 -21.51
CA GLU A 17 -38.80 -31.07 -21.01
C GLU A 17 -39.10 -30.07 -22.14
N PRO A 18 -40.36 -29.59 -22.28
CA PRO A 18 -40.69 -28.57 -23.26
C PRO A 18 -40.06 -27.22 -22.86
N PRO A 19 -39.61 -26.40 -23.83
CA PRO A 19 -39.10 -25.07 -23.54
C PRO A 19 -40.21 -24.21 -22.91
N PHE A 20 -39.88 -23.51 -21.82
CA PHE A 20 -40.77 -22.57 -21.16
C PHE A 20 -41.28 -21.52 -22.17
N PRO A 21 -42.61 -21.34 -22.32
CA PRO A 21 -43.15 -20.29 -23.15
C PRO A 21 -42.97 -18.93 -22.46
N GLY A 22 -42.25 -18.04 -23.14
CA GLY A 22 -42.15 -16.63 -22.76
C GLY A 22 -43.53 -16.00 -22.64
N ARG A 23 -43.67 -15.08 -21.67
CA ARG A 23 -44.86 -14.25 -21.53
C ARG A 23 -44.55 -12.82 -22.00
N PRO A 24 -45.39 -12.25 -22.88
CA PRO A 24 -45.23 -10.91 -23.43
C PRO A 24 -45.88 -9.82 -22.55
N ASP A 25 -45.42 -8.59 -22.78
CA ASP A 25 -46.07 -7.29 -22.55
C ASP A 25 -46.47 -6.88 -21.13
N GLN A 26 -45.59 -6.07 -20.51
CA GLN A 26 -46.00 -5.09 -19.49
C GLN A 26 -45.62 -3.68 -19.96
N PRO A 27 -46.57 -2.74 -20.08
CA PRO A 27 -46.30 -1.38 -20.55
C PRO A 27 -45.56 -0.52 -19.51
N PRO A 28 -44.84 0.53 -19.94
CA PRO A 28 -43.94 1.28 -19.08
C PRO A 28 -44.71 2.13 -18.06
N HIS A 29 -44.28 2.06 -16.79
CA HIS A 29 -44.67 3.04 -15.79
C HIS A 29 -43.86 4.33 -16.00
N ASN A 30 -44.55 5.38 -16.43
CA ASN A 30 -44.05 6.74 -16.45
C ASN A 30 -43.77 7.21 -15.00
N PRO A 31 -42.62 7.88 -14.76
CA PRO A 31 -42.40 8.62 -13.53
C PRO A 31 -43.20 9.94 -13.52
N PRO A 32 -43.56 10.49 -12.35
CA PRO A 32 -44.16 11.82 -12.27
C PRO A 32 -43.16 12.93 -12.66
N PRO A 33 -43.62 14.06 -13.22
CA PRO A 33 -42.76 15.10 -13.77
C PRO A 33 -42.37 16.21 -12.77
N HIS A 34 -41.17 16.73 -13.00
CA HIS A 34 -40.65 18.09 -12.74
C HIS A 34 -40.67 18.69 -11.33
N GLY A 35 -39.45 18.94 -10.83
CA GLY A 35 -39.15 19.97 -9.83
C GLY A 35 -37.70 20.47 -9.93
N GLY A 36 -37.47 21.47 -10.78
CA GLY A 36 -36.47 22.53 -10.54
C GLY A 36 -34.98 22.23 -10.71
N PHE A 37 -34.45 22.58 -11.88
CA PHE A 37 -33.07 23.02 -12.03
C PHE A 37 -32.85 24.35 -11.28
N LEU A 38 -31.79 24.44 -10.49
CA LEU A 38 -31.08 25.69 -10.23
C LEU A 38 -29.57 25.47 -10.50
N PRO A 39 -28.98 26.15 -11.50
CA PRO A 39 -27.54 26.17 -11.74
C PRO A 39 -26.83 27.22 -10.84
N PRO A 40 -25.48 27.26 -10.82
CA PRO A 40 -24.68 27.39 -9.62
C PRO A 40 -24.50 28.84 -9.12
N ARG A 41 -24.36 29.02 -7.81
CA ARG A 41 -23.87 30.26 -7.22
C ARG A 41 -22.40 30.16 -6.83
N GLN A 42 -21.53 30.67 -7.70
CA GLN A 42 -20.31 31.39 -7.35
C GLN A 42 -20.33 32.68 -8.21
N PRO A 43 -19.96 33.86 -7.68
CA PRO A 43 -18.58 34.10 -7.27
C PRO A 43 -18.40 35.09 -6.10
N TYR A 44 -17.45 34.85 -5.20
CA TYR A 44 -16.72 35.94 -4.56
C TYR A 44 -15.25 35.55 -4.37
N ALA A 45 -14.42 36.17 -5.20
CA ALA A 45 -12.99 36.27 -4.97
C ALA A 45 -12.69 37.42 -3.99
N ARG A 46 -11.57 37.25 -3.28
CA ARG A 46 -10.80 38.22 -2.47
C ARG A 46 -11.32 38.54 -1.08
N GLN A 47 -10.56 38.11 -0.06
CA GLN A 47 -9.56 39.00 0.55
C GLN A 47 -8.49 38.25 1.35
N PRO A 48 -7.21 38.62 1.21
CA PRO A 48 -6.10 38.16 2.05
C PRO A 48 -6.03 38.96 3.37
N PHE A 49 -5.57 38.29 4.42
CA PHE A 49 -5.31 38.89 5.73
C PHE A 49 -4.20 39.96 5.67
N PRO A 50 -4.29 41.04 6.46
CA PRO A 50 -3.28 42.10 6.50
C PRO A 50 -2.08 41.71 7.38
N ARG A 51 -0.88 41.74 6.81
CA ARG A 51 0.37 41.92 7.58
C ARG A 51 1.03 43.22 7.14
N ASN A 52 1.20 44.12 8.09
CA ASN A 52 2.11 45.28 8.07
C ASN A 52 2.39 45.65 9.55
N PRO A 53 3.46 46.39 9.90
CA PRO A 53 4.66 46.73 9.13
C PRO A 53 5.96 46.57 9.95
N ARG A 54 7.10 46.26 9.31
CA ARG A 54 8.40 46.75 9.80
C ARG A 54 9.27 47.16 8.61
N GLY A 55 9.42 48.48 8.46
CA GLY A 55 10.34 49.09 7.52
C GLY A 55 11.74 49.26 8.12
N CYS A 56 12.72 49.11 7.21
CA CYS A 56 13.97 49.88 7.00
C CYS A 56 14.98 50.10 8.16
N PRO A 57 16.28 50.41 7.87
CA PRO A 57 17.01 50.47 6.58
C PRO A 57 18.35 49.67 6.58
N PRO A 58 19.09 49.63 5.45
CA PRO A 58 20.32 48.84 5.30
C PRO A 58 21.58 49.59 5.77
N PRO A 59 22.69 48.90 6.07
CA PRO A 59 24.00 49.53 6.12
C PRO A 59 24.70 49.45 4.77
N ASP A 60 25.05 50.63 4.27
CA ASP A 60 26.01 50.89 3.21
C ASP A 60 27.34 50.14 3.42
N LEU A 61 27.76 49.37 2.42
CA LEU A 61 29.15 48.94 2.29
C LEU A 61 29.66 49.27 0.89
N GLN A 62 30.29 50.43 0.79
CA GLN A 62 31.40 50.69 -0.12
C GLN A 62 32.59 51.14 0.74
N PRO A 63 33.82 50.70 0.42
CA PRO A 63 34.57 51.40 -0.64
C PRO A 63 35.31 50.47 -1.62
N ARG A 64 35.27 50.86 -2.90
CA ARG A 64 36.26 50.46 -3.92
C ARG A 64 37.67 50.95 -3.53
N PRO A 65 38.73 50.25 -3.98
CA PRO A 65 39.53 50.89 -5.02
C PRO A 65 40.10 49.96 -6.13
N ARG A 66 40.07 50.53 -7.34
CA ARG A 66 41.03 50.47 -8.47
C ARG A 66 41.60 49.12 -8.96
N ARG A 67 41.13 48.78 -10.17
CA ARG A 67 41.80 48.16 -11.34
C ARG A 67 43.33 48.03 -11.24
N ARG A 68 43.82 46.82 -11.53
CA ARG A 68 44.97 46.49 -12.42
C ARG A 68 44.97 44.97 -12.70
N ALA A 69 44.62 44.59 -13.92
CA ALA A 69 45.14 43.38 -14.58
C ALA A 69 46.53 43.76 -15.15
N PRO A 70 47.50 42.84 -15.36
CA PRO A 70 47.36 41.77 -16.37
C PRO A 70 48.18 40.47 -16.09
N LEU A 71 48.18 39.59 -17.11
CA LEU A 71 49.18 38.58 -17.50
C LEU A 71 48.92 37.09 -17.17
N LEU A 72 48.41 36.39 -18.19
CA LEU A 72 49.00 35.21 -18.83
C LEU A 72 50.10 34.46 -18.06
N GLY A 73 49.84 33.17 -17.80
CA GLY A 73 50.89 32.20 -17.51
C GLY A 73 50.31 30.82 -17.21
N ALA A 74 50.65 29.85 -18.08
CA ALA A 74 50.78 28.40 -17.91
C ALA A 74 50.16 27.75 -16.64
N ILE A 75 49.50 26.60 -16.74
CA ILE A 75 50.18 25.29 -16.78
C ILE A 75 49.18 24.26 -17.30
N GLY A 76 49.59 23.50 -18.33
CA GLY A 76 48.95 22.24 -18.67
C GLY A 76 49.43 21.16 -17.72
N SER A 77 48.49 20.40 -17.17
CA SER A 77 48.76 19.14 -16.49
C SER A 77 47.59 18.20 -16.78
N ALA A 78 47.89 17.21 -17.61
CA ALA A 78 47.08 16.01 -17.77
C ALA A 78 46.97 15.27 -16.43
N ALA A 79 45.77 14.81 -16.10
CA ALA A 79 45.58 13.78 -15.08
C ALA A 79 44.56 12.76 -15.60
N LEU A 80 45.10 11.60 -15.95
CA LEU A 80 44.39 10.35 -16.21
C LEU A 80 43.55 9.98 -14.98
N LEU A 81 42.25 9.74 -15.17
CA LEU A 81 41.44 8.96 -14.22
C LEU A 81 40.98 7.69 -14.92
N LEU A 82 41.87 6.69 -14.88
CA LEU A 82 41.49 5.28 -14.89
C LEU A 82 41.10 4.93 -13.45
N VAL A 83 39.81 4.96 -13.14
CA VAL A 83 39.27 4.27 -11.96
C VAL A 83 38.32 3.21 -12.49
N SER A 84 38.88 2.01 -12.59
CA SER A 84 38.27 0.71 -12.37
C SER A 84 36.75 0.70 -12.15
N ALA A 85 36.07 0.04 -13.09
CA ALA A 85 34.69 -0.40 -12.99
C ALA A 85 34.48 -1.33 -11.78
N GLY A 86 34.27 -0.75 -10.61
CA GLY A 86 33.51 -1.36 -9.53
C GLY A 86 32.05 -0.95 -9.72
N VAL A 87 31.35 -1.60 -10.65
CA VAL A 87 29.89 -1.49 -10.73
C VAL A 87 29.35 -2.26 -9.54
N VAL A 88 29.28 -1.59 -8.38
CA VAL A 88 28.37 -1.99 -7.32
C VAL A 88 26.99 -1.72 -7.89
N VAL A 89 26.32 -2.78 -8.32
CA VAL A 89 24.91 -2.73 -8.66
C VAL A 89 24.19 -2.32 -7.38
N TRP A 90 23.89 -1.02 -7.24
CA TRP A 90 22.85 -0.58 -6.33
C TRP A 90 21.57 -1.24 -6.82
N SER A 91 21.16 -2.27 -6.10
CA SER A 91 19.80 -2.77 -6.19
C SER A 91 18.87 -1.58 -5.96
N LEU A 92 17.87 -1.47 -6.81
CA LEU A 92 16.86 -0.43 -6.80
C LEU A 92 15.87 -0.70 -5.65
N SER A 93 16.35 -0.62 -4.41
CA SER A 93 15.53 -0.70 -3.19
C SER A 93 15.67 0.64 -2.46
N GLY A 94 14.59 1.41 -2.42
CA GLY A 94 14.44 2.61 -1.58
C GLY A 94 15.33 3.79 -1.99
N ALA A 95 14.84 4.71 -2.83
CA ALA A 95 15.56 5.94 -3.19
C ALA A 95 15.88 6.87 -1.99
N ASN A 96 15.35 6.58 -0.79
CA ASN A 96 15.43 7.41 0.40
C ASN A 96 16.06 6.72 1.64
N GLY A 97 16.45 5.44 1.56
CA GLY A 97 17.03 4.71 2.70
C GLY A 97 16.01 4.33 3.78
N PRO A 98 16.47 3.81 4.93
CA PRO A 98 15.56 3.47 6.03
C PRO A 98 14.84 4.70 6.55
N TYR A 99 13.70 4.49 7.21
CA TYR A 99 12.76 5.53 7.61
C TYR A 99 12.83 5.76 9.12
N THR A 100 12.66 7.01 9.55
CA THR A 100 12.57 7.41 10.97
C THR A 100 11.14 7.66 11.41
N ALA A 101 10.24 7.99 10.48
CA ALA A 101 8.83 8.21 10.78
C ALA A 101 7.94 7.81 9.59
N LEU A 102 6.73 7.35 9.93
CA LEU A 102 5.69 7.02 8.96
C LEU A 102 4.80 8.24 8.67
N PRO A 103 4.23 8.35 7.46
CA PRO A 103 3.26 9.40 7.14
C PRO A 103 1.95 9.19 7.90
N GLU A 104 1.10 10.22 7.93
CA GLU A 104 -0.29 10.06 8.36
C GLU A 104 -1.09 9.25 7.31
N CYS A 105 -2.23 8.68 7.72
CA CYS A 105 -3.07 7.88 6.84
C CYS A 105 -3.65 8.64 5.64
N GLY A 106 -3.89 9.96 5.77
CA GLY A 106 -4.43 10.77 4.67
C GLY A 106 -3.48 10.86 3.47
N PRO A 107 -2.21 11.28 3.67
CA PRO A 107 -1.18 11.22 2.63
C PRO A 107 -0.94 9.81 2.09
N LEU A 108 -0.93 8.80 2.97
CA LEU A 108 -0.65 7.41 2.57
C LEU A 108 -1.76 6.80 1.71
N VAL A 109 -3.02 6.87 2.17
CA VAL A 109 -4.19 6.31 1.47
C VAL A 109 -4.80 7.39 0.59
N SER A 110 -4.04 7.75 -0.44
CA SER A 110 -4.41 8.79 -1.38
C SER A 110 -5.53 8.36 -2.35
N GLU A 111 -6.09 9.32 -3.10
CA GLU A 111 -7.04 9.05 -4.19
C GLU A 111 -6.45 8.09 -5.25
N GLU A 112 -5.12 8.06 -5.40
CA GLU A 112 -4.43 7.13 -6.30
C GLU A 112 -4.60 5.68 -5.81
N ILE A 113 -4.31 5.44 -4.52
CA ILE A 113 -4.49 4.14 -3.84
C ILE A 113 -5.95 3.69 -3.88
N LEU A 114 -6.87 4.60 -3.59
CA LEU A 114 -8.31 4.32 -3.58
C LEU A 114 -8.87 4.04 -4.99
N GLY A 115 -8.20 4.55 -6.03
CA GLY A 115 -8.57 4.35 -7.43
C GLY A 115 -8.22 2.98 -8.00
N VAL A 116 -7.36 2.19 -7.34
CA VAL A 116 -6.94 0.85 -7.78
C VAL A 116 -7.97 -0.21 -7.46
N VAL A 117 -8.51 -0.14 -6.25
CA VAL A 117 -9.47 -1.13 -5.76
C VAL A 117 -10.88 -0.73 -6.17
N PRO A 118 -11.74 -1.70 -6.57
CA PRO A 118 -13.15 -1.43 -6.82
C PRO A 118 -13.82 -1.09 -5.49
N THR A 119 -13.83 0.20 -5.14
CA THR A 119 -14.36 0.70 -3.87
C THR A 119 -15.60 1.54 -4.09
N PRO A 120 -16.46 1.67 -3.06
CA PRO A 120 -17.52 2.65 -3.07
C PRO A 120 -16.96 4.06 -3.27
N VAL A 121 -17.64 4.91 -4.04
CA VAL A 121 -17.21 6.28 -4.32
C VAL A 121 -17.00 7.09 -3.03
N ASN A 122 -15.75 7.52 -2.80
CA ASN A 122 -15.25 8.34 -1.69
C ASN A 122 -15.33 7.67 -0.30
N PRO A 123 -14.47 6.66 -0.02
CA PRO A 123 -14.37 6.10 1.32
C PRO A 123 -13.74 7.11 2.29
N SER A 124 -14.12 7.04 3.57
CA SER A 124 -13.48 7.83 4.62
C SER A 124 -12.23 7.12 5.12
N VAL A 125 -11.09 7.79 5.08
CA VAL A 125 -9.82 7.29 5.60
C VAL A 125 -9.62 7.80 7.03
N SER A 126 -9.22 6.90 7.92
CA SER A 126 -8.89 7.20 9.31
C SER A 126 -7.80 6.26 9.82
N GLY A 127 -7.09 6.67 10.85
CA GLY A 127 -6.04 5.89 11.44
C GLY A 127 -5.02 6.76 12.15
N GLU A 128 -4.14 6.13 12.89
CA GLU A 128 -3.09 6.80 13.64
C GLU A 128 -1.88 5.88 13.78
N PHE A 129 -0.73 6.50 14.07
CA PHE A 129 0.45 5.79 14.51
C PHE A 129 0.30 5.44 15.99
N VAL A 130 0.64 4.20 16.33
CA VAL A 130 0.62 3.69 17.70
C VAL A 130 2.06 3.36 18.08
N ASP A 131 2.58 4.09 19.06
CA ASP A 131 3.90 3.86 19.62
C ASP A 131 4.00 2.50 20.30
N VAL A 132 5.20 1.92 20.30
CA VAL A 132 5.47 0.64 20.95
C VAL A 132 5.11 0.61 22.44
N GLU A 133 5.22 1.75 23.13
CA GLU A 133 4.84 1.88 24.55
C GLU A 133 3.33 1.65 24.78
N GLU A 134 2.52 1.84 23.73
CA GLU A 134 1.07 1.65 23.77
C GLU A 134 0.63 0.25 23.27
N LEU A 135 1.56 -0.56 22.76
CA LEU A 135 1.34 -1.92 22.23
C LEU A 135 1.19 -2.98 23.32
N ARG A 136 0.25 -2.77 24.25
CA ARG A 136 -0.01 -3.68 25.39
C ARG A 136 -0.51 -5.09 25.01
N HIS A 137 -0.73 -5.34 23.74
CA HIS A 137 -1.31 -6.57 23.18
C HIS A 137 -0.31 -7.41 22.39
N LEU A 138 0.90 -6.90 22.15
CA LEU A 138 2.00 -7.68 21.56
C LEU A 138 2.87 -8.29 22.67
N ASP A 139 3.48 -9.44 22.41
CA ASP A 139 4.47 -10.04 23.31
C ASP A 139 5.71 -9.12 23.35
N GLU A 140 6.24 -8.84 24.54
CA GLU A 140 7.45 -8.03 24.70
C GLU A 140 8.64 -8.62 23.92
N ARG A 141 8.70 -9.95 23.79
CA ARG A 141 9.72 -10.62 22.98
C ARG A 141 9.55 -10.34 21.50
N ASP A 142 8.32 -10.30 20.98
CA ASP A 142 8.08 -9.98 19.57
C ASP A 142 8.50 -8.54 19.27
N ILE A 143 8.28 -7.62 20.22
CA ILE A 143 8.72 -6.23 20.12
C ILE A 143 10.25 -6.15 20.08
N GLU A 144 10.93 -6.85 20.98
CA GLU A 144 12.40 -6.85 21.06
C GLU A 144 13.05 -7.54 19.86
N GLU A 145 12.58 -8.72 19.47
CA GLU A 145 13.12 -9.50 18.35
C GLU A 145 12.95 -8.79 17.00
N ARG A 146 11.84 -8.05 16.84
CA ARG A 146 11.57 -7.25 15.63
C ARG A 146 12.09 -5.82 15.74
N GLU A 147 12.65 -5.44 16.89
CA GLU A 147 13.10 -4.07 17.18
C GLU A 147 12.05 -3.02 16.80
N LEU A 148 10.80 -3.29 17.22
CA LEU A 148 9.63 -2.53 16.79
C LEU A 148 9.57 -1.16 17.50
N LEU A 149 9.46 -0.09 16.72
CA LEU A 149 9.27 1.28 17.23
C LEU A 149 7.78 1.65 17.35
N GLY A 150 6.94 1.05 16.51
CA GLY A 150 5.50 1.25 16.50
C GLY A 150 4.89 0.84 15.18
N TYR A 151 3.61 1.15 14.96
CA TYR A 151 2.96 0.88 13.69
C TYR A 151 1.91 1.91 13.34
N LEU A 152 1.78 2.19 12.05
CA LEU A 152 0.68 2.97 11.49
C LEU A 152 -0.45 2.02 11.10
N GLN A 153 -1.65 2.27 11.62
CA GLN A 153 -2.85 1.56 11.18
C GLN A 153 -3.79 2.49 10.44
N CYS A 154 -3.99 2.25 9.15
CA CYS A 154 -4.92 2.99 8.32
C CYS A 154 -6.12 2.13 7.93
N LYS A 155 -7.31 2.72 7.94
CA LYS A 155 -8.56 2.08 7.53
C LYS A 155 -9.30 2.99 6.57
N ALA A 156 -9.80 2.42 5.47
CA ALA A 156 -10.75 3.08 4.58
C ALA A 156 -12.13 2.44 4.76
N ILE A 157 -13.10 3.24 5.16
CA ILE A 157 -14.47 2.82 5.44
C ILE A 157 -15.40 3.31 4.31
N GLY A 158 -16.18 2.40 3.74
CA GLY A 158 -17.19 2.70 2.74
C GLY A 158 -18.38 3.47 3.30
N ARG A 159 -19.26 3.98 2.41
CA ARG A 159 -20.49 4.71 2.80
C ARG A 159 -21.49 3.86 3.58
N ASP A 160 -21.40 2.56 3.42
CA ASP A 160 -22.17 1.52 4.12
C ASP A 160 -21.55 1.13 5.46
N TYR A 161 -20.53 1.87 5.92
CA TYR A 161 -19.78 1.64 7.17
C TYR A 161 -18.97 0.35 7.20
N ARG A 162 -18.75 -0.30 6.04
CA ARG A 162 -17.90 -1.49 5.94
C ARG A 162 -16.44 -1.10 5.75
N GLU A 163 -15.53 -1.86 6.37
CA GLU A 163 -14.10 -1.67 6.19
C GLU A 163 -13.67 -2.27 4.85
N VAL A 164 -13.26 -1.40 3.94
CA VAL A 164 -12.91 -1.78 2.57
C VAL A 164 -11.42 -2.05 2.46
N LEU A 165 -10.59 -1.18 3.06
CA LEU A 165 -9.14 -1.35 3.11
C LEU A 165 -8.64 -1.20 4.55
N ARG A 166 -7.60 -1.96 4.87
CA ARG A 166 -6.78 -1.77 6.07
C ARG A 166 -5.32 -1.95 5.73
N PHE A 167 -4.49 -1.00 6.14
CA PHE A 167 -3.04 -1.12 6.11
C PHE A 167 -2.49 -1.08 7.53
N SER A 168 -1.54 -1.97 7.81
CA SER A 168 -0.70 -1.94 9.00
C SER A 168 0.75 -1.87 8.54
N ILE A 169 1.43 -0.78 8.87
CA ILE A 169 2.85 -0.58 8.53
C ILE A 169 3.63 -0.52 9.84
N TYR A 170 4.48 -1.51 10.05
CA TYR A 170 5.33 -1.63 11.22
C TYR A 170 6.66 -0.92 10.94
N LEU A 171 7.05 -0.04 11.85
CA LEU A 171 8.33 0.68 11.79
C LEU A 171 9.32 -0.02 12.73
N HIS A 172 10.46 -0.44 12.19
CA HIS A 172 11.54 -1.11 12.91
C HIS A 172 12.74 -0.16 13.06
N GLU A 173 13.67 -0.51 13.95
CA GLU A 173 14.91 0.26 14.10
C GLU A 173 15.71 0.32 12.78
N ALA A 174 16.17 1.51 12.41
CA ALA A 174 16.78 1.77 11.11
C ALA A 174 18.25 1.35 11.02
N HIS A 175 18.95 1.29 12.16
CA HIS A 175 20.38 0.96 12.24
C HIS A 175 21.27 1.73 11.25
N GLY A 176 20.98 3.02 11.00
CA GLY A 176 21.59 3.78 9.90
C GLY A 176 23.12 3.88 9.94
N GLN A 177 23.75 3.68 11.11
CA GLN A 177 25.21 3.65 11.27
C GLN A 177 25.79 2.23 11.41
N ASP A 178 24.96 1.24 11.69
CA ASP A 178 25.35 -0.16 11.88
C ASP A 178 24.77 -1.02 10.75
N ARG A 179 25.55 -1.14 9.67
CA ARG A 179 25.13 -1.92 8.49
C ARG A 179 24.98 -3.41 8.76
N GLU A 180 25.70 -3.93 9.75
CA GLU A 180 25.61 -5.35 10.09
C GLU A 180 24.27 -5.60 10.79
N ALA A 181 23.94 -4.78 11.80
CA ALA A 181 22.64 -4.84 12.47
C ALA A 181 21.47 -4.62 11.49
N ALA A 182 21.54 -3.60 10.64
CA ALA A 182 20.53 -3.35 9.60
C ALA A 182 20.34 -4.57 8.67
N GLY A 183 21.44 -5.22 8.29
CA GLY A 183 21.42 -6.39 7.43
C GLY A 183 20.83 -7.63 8.11
N GLU A 184 21.11 -7.84 9.39
CA GLU A 184 20.54 -8.95 10.17
C GLU A 184 19.04 -8.76 10.42
N LEU A 185 18.61 -7.54 10.79
CA LEU A 185 17.19 -7.21 10.92
C LEU A 185 16.44 -7.44 9.60
N ASN A 186 16.96 -6.93 8.48
CA ASN A 186 16.32 -7.13 7.19
C ASN A 186 16.22 -8.61 6.81
N LYS A 187 17.26 -9.42 7.05
CA LYS A 187 17.21 -10.87 6.82
C LYS A 187 16.14 -11.54 7.68
N TYR A 188 16.00 -11.13 8.93
CA TYR A 188 14.97 -11.64 9.82
C TYR A 188 13.56 -11.32 9.29
N LEU A 189 13.28 -10.05 8.98
CA LEU A 189 11.98 -9.60 8.47
C LEU A 189 11.61 -10.25 7.14
N VAL A 190 12.57 -10.33 6.21
CA VAL A 190 12.37 -11.04 4.93
C VAL A 190 12.16 -12.53 5.17
N GLY A 191 12.88 -13.13 6.12
CA GLY A 191 12.68 -14.52 6.53
C GLY A 191 11.24 -14.81 6.94
N GLU A 192 10.61 -13.94 7.72
CA GLU A 192 9.19 -14.07 8.09
C GLU A 192 8.25 -14.02 6.86
N MET A 193 8.56 -13.16 5.87
CA MET A 193 7.80 -13.11 4.63
C MET A 193 7.94 -14.40 3.81
N GLU A 194 9.14 -14.96 3.74
CA GLU A 194 9.39 -16.23 3.04
C GLU A 194 8.72 -17.41 3.75
N GLU A 195 8.75 -17.47 5.09
CA GLU A 195 7.99 -18.46 5.85
C GLU A 195 6.50 -18.36 5.54
N ARG A 196 5.96 -17.14 5.47
CA ARG A 196 4.56 -16.94 5.09
C ARG A 196 4.27 -17.36 3.65
N ARG A 197 5.16 -17.10 2.70
CA ARG A 197 5.04 -17.63 1.31
C ARG A 197 5.02 -19.14 1.30
N GLN A 198 5.85 -19.79 2.10
CA GLN A 198 5.87 -21.23 2.23
C GLN A 198 4.56 -21.76 2.83
N ASP A 199 4.03 -21.11 3.86
CA ASP A 199 2.73 -21.43 4.44
C ASP A 199 1.59 -21.35 3.41
N TRP A 200 1.59 -20.31 2.57
CA TRP A 200 0.64 -20.18 1.45
C TRP A 200 0.85 -21.24 0.36
N ALA A 201 2.10 -21.59 0.04
CA ALA A 201 2.44 -22.63 -0.92
C ALA A 201 1.97 -24.02 -0.46
N ASP A 202 2.10 -24.30 0.83
CA ASP A 202 1.74 -25.57 1.45
C ASP A 202 0.24 -25.66 1.78
N GLY A 203 -0.50 -24.56 1.65
CA GLY A 203 -1.91 -24.45 2.06
C GLY A 203 -2.08 -24.46 3.60
N GLU A 204 -0.99 -24.27 4.33
CA GLU A 204 -0.91 -24.21 5.78
C GLU A 204 -0.81 -22.74 6.22
N MET A 205 -1.82 -21.91 5.97
CA MET A 205 -1.81 -20.51 6.43
C MET A 205 -1.89 -20.44 7.96
N ARG A 206 -0.77 -20.68 8.66
CA ARG A 206 -0.69 -20.95 10.11
C ARG A 206 -1.21 -19.82 10.99
N ASP A 207 -1.20 -18.59 10.49
CA ASP A 207 -1.74 -17.41 11.20
C ASP A 207 -3.23 -17.13 10.93
N THR A 208 -3.92 -18.00 10.19
CA THR A 208 -5.33 -17.75 9.92
C THR A 208 -6.19 -18.11 11.13
N VAL A 209 -7.06 -17.17 11.48
CA VAL A 209 -8.30 -17.43 12.21
C VAL A 209 -8.91 -18.71 11.65
N PRO A 210 -9.44 -19.63 12.49
CA PRO A 210 -10.18 -20.79 12.01
C PRO A 210 -11.17 -20.37 10.91
N ASP A 211 -11.34 -21.21 9.89
CA ASP A 211 -12.30 -21.03 8.78
C ASP A 211 -11.87 -20.07 7.65
N ARG A 212 -10.57 -19.84 7.44
CA ARG A 212 -10.05 -19.17 6.23
C ARG A 212 -9.41 -20.17 5.28
N ASN A 213 -9.86 -20.15 4.02
CA ASN A 213 -9.37 -21.06 2.98
C ASN A 213 -8.70 -20.28 1.85
N GLY A 214 -7.40 -20.50 1.67
CA GLY A 214 -6.61 -19.83 0.63
C GLY A 214 -7.10 -20.24 -0.74
N ARG A 215 -7.33 -19.26 -1.62
CA ARG A 215 -7.85 -19.49 -2.97
C ARG A 215 -6.80 -19.27 -4.04
N GLY A 216 -6.02 -18.21 -3.90
CA GLY A 216 -4.93 -17.91 -4.80
C GLY A 216 -3.93 -16.97 -4.16
N TRP A 217 -2.68 -17.09 -4.58
CA TRP A 217 -1.59 -16.20 -4.19
C TRP A 217 -0.52 -16.18 -5.27
N ARG A 218 0.31 -15.14 -5.25
CA ARG A 218 1.56 -15.07 -6.02
C ARG A 218 2.57 -14.16 -5.35
N GLU A 219 3.84 -14.38 -5.68
CA GLU A 219 4.90 -13.42 -5.39
C GLU A 219 4.68 -12.14 -6.20
N THR A 220 5.08 -11.00 -5.62
CA THR A 220 5.18 -9.72 -6.33
C THR A 220 6.60 -9.18 -6.25
N SER A 221 6.96 -8.33 -7.20
CA SER A 221 8.23 -7.58 -7.18
C SER A 221 8.22 -6.38 -6.22
N THR A 222 7.09 -6.08 -5.59
CA THR A 222 6.99 -4.99 -4.61
C THR A 222 7.70 -5.37 -3.31
N GLY A 223 8.76 -4.64 -2.99
CA GLY A 223 9.55 -4.85 -1.78
C GLY A 223 10.22 -6.23 -1.71
N ASP A 224 10.93 -6.47 -0.61
CA ASP A 224 11.53 -7.77 -0.32
C ASP A 224 10.46 -8.70 0.29
N GLY A 225 10.44 -9.97 -0.12
CA GLY A 225 9.43 -10.92 0.37
C GLY A 225 7.99 -10.62 -0.07
N GLY A 226 7.80 -9.72 -1.05
CA GLY A 226 6.48 -9.30 -1.55
C GLY A 226 5.53 -10.44 -1.96
N MET A 227 4.31 -10.44 -1.44
CA MET A 227 3.24 -11.37 -1.79
C MET A 227 1.91 -10.63 -1.94
N VAL A 228 1.07 -11.14 -2.86
CA VAL A 228 -0.37 -10.89 -2.85
C VAL A 228 -1.14 -12.20 -2.81
N GLY A 229 -2.30 -12.23 -2.16
CA GLY A 229 -3.12 -13.42 -2.06
C GLY A 229 -4.53 -13.12 -1.61
N PHE A 230 -5.40 -14.13 -1.57
CA PHE A 230 -6.74 -14.00 -1.03
C PHE A 230 -7.29 -15.32 -0.53
N TYR A 231 -8.14 -15.25 0.48
CA TYR A 231 -8.83 -16.38 1.08
C TYR A 231 -10.32 -16.10 1.24
N GLU A 232 -11.12 -17.15 1.13
CA GLU A 232 -12.51 -17.12 1.57
C GLU A 232 -12.54 -16.90 3.08
N ASP A 233 -13.37 -15.98 3.53
CA ASP A 233 -13.53 -15.68 4.94
C ASP A 233 -14.81 -16.35 5.45
N GLY A 234 -14.65 -17.50 6.12
CA GLY A 234 -15.77 -18.22 6.73
C GLY A 234 -16.25 -17.61 8.05
N THR A 235 -15.62 -16.51 8.51
CA THR A 235 -16.00 -15.89 9.79
C THR A 235 -17.25 -15.02 9.64
N GLU A 236 -18.26 -15.27 10.48
CA GLU A 236 -19.49 -14.46 10.48
C GLU A 236 -19.27 -13.03 11.00
N ASP A 237 -18.14 -12.78 11.69
CA ASP A 237 -17.86 -11.55 12.45
C ASP A 237 -17.78 -10.28 11.58
N PHE A 238 -17.39 -10.42 10.32
CA PHE A 238 -17.09 -9.28 9.44
C PHE A 238 -18.03 -9.14 8.24
N GLY A 239 -18.92 -10.12 8.02
CA GLY A 239 -19.89 -10.12 6.93
C GLY A 239 -19.28 -9.92 5.53
N ARG A 240 -18.02 -10.32 5.35
CA ARG A 240 -17.29 -10.33 4.07
C ARG A 240 -17.17 -11.76 3.58
N ASP A 241 -17.22 -11.96 2.26
CA ASP A 241 -17.12 -13.30 1.66
C ASP A 241 -15.66 -13.71 1.48
N THR A 242 -14.78 -12.74 1.26
CA THR A 242 -13.37 -12.97 0.94
C THR A 242 -12.53 -11.81 1.44
N GLN A 243 -11.28 -12.08 1.76
CA GLN A 243 -10.30 -11.05 2.09
C GLN A 243 -9.05 -11.27 1.26
N ALA A 244 -8.67 -10.22 0.53
CA ALA A 244 -7.40 -10.16 -0.17
C ALA A 244 -6.34 -9.54 0.72
N ILE A 245 -5.10 -9.99 0.57
CA ILE A 245 -3.95 -9.56 1.33
C ILE A 245 -2.81 -9.12 0.41
N LEU A 246 -2.01 -8.20 0.91
CA LEU A 246 -0.67 -7.93 0.41
C LEU A 246 0.28 -7.84 1.59
N ASN A 247 1.53 -8.25 1.38
CA ASN A 247 2.59 -8.03 2.35
C ASN A 247 3.93 -7.86 1.64
N PHE A 248 4.80 -7.03 2.20
CA PHE A 248 6.17 -6.86 1.74
C PHE A 248 7.01 -6.19 2.83
N VAL A 249 8.32 -6.32 2.71
CA VAL A 249 9.31 -5.59 3.51
C VAL A 249 9.96 -4.52 2.62
N THR A 250 10.24 -3.35 3.17
CA THR A 250 11.08 -2.34 2.51
C THR A 250 11.92 -1.60 3.52
N ASP A 251 13.23 -1.61 3.32
CA ASP A 251 14.20 -0.99 4.23
C ASP A 251 14.03 -1.50 5.68
N ASN A 252 13.46 -0.71 6.58
CA ASN A 252 13.14 -1.05 7.97
C ASN A 252 11.62 -1.07 8.25
N LEU A 253 10.80 -1.34 7.23
CA LEU A 253 9.35 -1.41 7.33
C LEU A 253 8.83 -2.79 6.97
N THR A 254 7.84 -3.25 7.73
CA THR A 254 7.00 -4.39 7.34
C THR A 254 5.59 -3.90 7.03
N VAL A 255 5.10 -4.18 5.84
CA VAL A 255 3.80 -3.72 5.35
C VAL A 255 2.82 -4.87 5.23
N TRP A 256 1.63 -4.68 5.78
CA TRP A 256 0.49 -5.58 5.65
C TRP A 256 -0.72 -4.81 5.15
N GLY A 257 -1.33 -5.27 4.07
CA GLY A 257 -2.56 -4.71 3.54
C GLY A 257 -3.66 -5.76 3.45
N TYR A 258 -4.88 -5.33 3.72
CA TYR A 258 -6.08 -6.13 3.63
C TYR A 258 -7.13 -5.38 2.83
N TYR A 259 -7.78 -6.09 1.91
CA TYR A 259 -8.93 -5.61 1.17
C TYR A 259 -10.11 -6.55 1.38
N SER A 260 -11.24 -6.02 1.84
CA SER A 260 -12.44 -6.82 2.10
C SER A 260 -13.30 -6.87 0.84
N LEU A 261 -13.61 -8.08 0.39
CA LEU A 261 -14.51 -8.36 -0.73
C LEU A 261 -15.89 -8.75 -0.20
N TYR A 262 -16.89 -7.97 -0.60
CA TYR A 262 -18.27 -8.12 -0.17
C TYR A 262 -19.24 -8.49 -1.29
N ASP A 263 -18.78 -8.40 -2.53
CA ASP A 263 -19.55 -8.63 -3.74
C ASP A 263 -18.85 -9.72 -4.57
N PRO A 264 -19.54 -10.35 -5.54
CA PRO A 264 -18.93 -11.33 -6.44
C PRO A 264 -17.68 -10.77 -7.12
N TYR A 265 -16.65 -11.60 -7.25
CA TYR A 265 -15.36 -11.23 -7.79
C TYR A 265 -14.84 -12.29 -8.77
N GLU A 266 -13.96 -11.86 -9.67
CA GLU A 266 -13.18 -12.75 -10.53
C GLU A 266 -11.81 -12.95 -9.88
N GLU A 267 -11.41 -14.21 -9.66
CA GLU A 267 -10.19 -14.56 -8.93
C GLU A 267 -8.91 -13.98 -9.57
N SER A 268 -8.84 -13.93 -10.90
CA SER A 268 -7.69 -13.33 -11.61
C SER A 268 -7.56 -11.85 -11.35
N ASP A 269 -8.69 -11.14 -11.30
CA ASP A 269 -8.72 -9.70 -11.13
C ASP A 269 -8.27 -9.33 -9.71
N VAL A 270 -8.52 -10.21 -8.73
CA VAL A 270 -8.10 -10.04 -7.33
C VAL A 270 -6.61 -9.87 -7.18
N LEU A 271 -5.84 -10.79 -7.74
CA LEU A 271 -4.37 -10.74 -7.61
C LEU A 271 -3.80 -9.54 -8.38
N ASP A 272 -4.38 -9.20 -9.53
CA ASP A 272 -3.90 -8.09 -10.36
C ASP A 272 -4.10 -6.73 -9.69
N TYR A 273 -5.28 -6.46 -9.09
CA TYR A 273 -5.45 -5.18 -8.37
C TYR A 273 -4.64 -5.15 -7.08
N MET A 274 -4.45 -6.28 -6.38
CA MET A 274 -3.64 -6.30 -5.15
C MET A 274 -2.16 -6.05 -5.45
N GLU A 275 -1.66 -6.55 -6.58
CA GLU A 275 -0.29 -6.25 -7.01
C GLU A 275 -0.15 -4.76 -7.33
N LEU A 276 -1.05 -4.19 -8.12
CA LEU A 276 -1.05 -2.75 -8.40
C LEU A 276 -1.18 -1.90 -7.12
N LEU A 277 -2.01 -2.35 -6.16
CA LEU A 277 -2.17 -1.70 -4.86
C LEU A 277 -0.87 -1.72 -4.06
N SER A 278 -0.15 -2.85 -4.08
CA SER A 278 1.14 -2.99 -3.41
C SER A 278 2.19 -2.04 -4.00
N GLU A 279 2.28 -1.97 -5.34
CA GLU A 279 3.22 -1.10 -6.04
C GLU A 279 2.96 0.38 -5.72
N GLN A 280 1.70 0.78 -5.72
CA GLN A 280 1.33 2.16 -5.39
C GLN A 280 1.57 2.46 -3.91
N LEU A 281 1.25 1.54 -3.01
CA LEU A 281 1.49 1.72 -1.58
C LEU A 281 2.98 1.87 -1.30
N TYR A 282 3.81 1.03 -1.91
CA TYR A 282 5.27 1.17 -1.88
C TYR A 282 5.71 2.55 -2.36
N GLY A 283 5.20 2.99 -3.51
CA GLY A 283 5.50 4.31 -4.06
C GLY A 283 5.07 5.48 -3.17
N GLN A 284 3.94 5.36 -2.45
CA GLN A 284 3.49 6.37 -1.49
C GLN A 284 4.34 6.37 -0.22
N ILE A 285 4.68 5.20 0.32
CA ILE A 285 5.58 5.08 1.48
C ILE A 285 6.92 5.74 1.16
N THR A 286 7.56 5.39 0.06
CA THR A 286 8.85 5.97 -0.34
C THR A 286 8.78 7.49 -0.52
N ARG A 287 7.62 8.03 -0.91
CA ARG A 287 7.44 9.46 -1.15
C ARG A 287 7.17 10.27 0.12
N GLU A 288 6.36 9.72 1.02
CA GLU A 288 5.77 10.48 2.14
C GLU A 288 6.41 10.14 3.50
N ALA A 289 7.09 9.00 3.64
CA ALA A 289 7.79 8.65 4.88
C ALA A 289 9.07 9.48 5.07
N GLU A 290 9.43 9.75 6.32
CA GLU A 290 10.62 10.51 6.66
C GLU A 290 11.87 9.61 6.62
N PRO A 291 12.89 9.94 5.80
CA PRO A 291 14.12 9.15 5.75
C PRO A 291 14.98 9.35 7.02
N ALA A 292 15.83 8.35 7.30
CA ALA A 292 16.80 8.36 8.40
C ALA A 292 18.11 9.09 8.08
#